data_AF-A0A6C2DUJ4-F1
#
_entry.id   AF-A0A6C2DUJ4-F1
#
_cell.length_a   1.000
_cell.length_b   1.000
_cell.length_c   1.000
_cell.angle_alpha   90.00
_cell.angle_beta   90.00
_cell.angle_gamma   90.00
#
_symmetry.space_group_name_H-M   'P 1'
#
loop_
_entity.id
_entity.type
_entity.pdbx_description
1 polymer ?
#
loop_
_entity_poly.entity_id
_entity_poly.type
_entity_poly.pdbx_seq_one_letter_code
_entity_poly.pdbx_strand_id
1 'polypeptide(L)'
;MEEGKQEIINRFNNNVRGKKPDISNSNQQHDGKSGHWLERQMGIEVNNRTEADLFGYEMKNQTTSGKTTFGDWSADYYIFKDSKYFTSRIIGVNRDNFMQIFGTYKPDKDRYSWSGEVVPKIKKINRYGQELIVDENKDIIAVYSFEKDLRKDKADIIPVNMQINDLILARWKSNSMKKKVEAKFNNKGWFKCLQNNLGVYTAIQFGKPITFESWIDLVAEGVVFFDSGMYQGNNRPYSQWRALNDFWDSLIIETY
;
A
#
# COMPACT_ATOMS: atom_id res chain seq x y z
N MET A 1 -29.36 12.79 7.71
CA MET A 1 -28.21 11.88 7.43
C MET A 1 -28.44 11.27 6.06
N GLU A 2 -27.43 11.20 5.19
CA GLU A 2 -27.55 10.57 3.86
C GLU A 2 -27.99 9.09 4.01
N GLU A 3 -28.93 8.61 3.19
CA GLU A 3 -29.50 7.25 3.29
C GLU A 3 -28.42 6.15 3.31
N GLY A 4 -27.43 6.24 2.41
CA GLY A 4 -26.33 5.26 2.35
C GLY A 4 -25.46 5.23 3.61
N LYS A 5 -25.20 6.40 4.24
CA LYS A 5 -24.46 6.47 5.51
C LYS A 5 -25.27 5.84 6.65
N GLN A 6 -26.57 6.15 6.71
CA GLN A 6 -27.46 5.58 7.72
C GLN A 6 -27.53 4.06 7.60
N GLU A 7 -27.59 3.53 6.38
CA GLU A 7 -27.58 2.08 6.15
C GLU A 7 -26.26 1.42 6.60
N ILE A 8 -25.10 2.05 6.33
CA ILE A 8 -23.81 1.56 6.85
C ILE A 8 -23.84 1.48 8.39
N ILE A 9 -24.36 2.52 9.06
CA ILE A 9 -24.48 2.54 10.53
C ILE A 9 -25.43 1.45 11.02
N ASN A 10 -26.55 1.23 10.34
CA ASN A 10 -27.51 0.18 10.68
C ASN A 10 -26.86 -1.22 10.56
N ARG A 11 -26.14 -1.48 9.46
CA ARG A 11 -25.40 -2.74 9.28
C ARG A 11 -24.35 -2.93 10.36
N PHE A 12 -23.60 -1.89 10.69
CA PHE A 12 -22.63 -1.94 11.77
C PHE A 12 -23.30 -2.29 13.11
N ASN A 13 -24.37 -1.59 13.48
CA ASN A 13 -25.06 -1.81 14.76
C ASN A 13 -25.69 -3.21 14.86
N ASN A 14 -26.28 -3.71 13.79
CA ASN A 14 -26.98 -5.00 13.79
C ASN A 14 -26.01 -6.18 13.67
N ASN A 15 -24.95 -6.04 12.87
CA ASN A 15 -24.13 -7.17 12.47
C ASN A 15 -22.73 -7.17 13.07
N VAL A 16 -22.21 -6.03 13.52
CA VAL A 16 -20.78 -5.87 13.89
C VAL A 16 -20.60 -5.41 15.34
N ARG A 17 -21.34 -4.40 15.79
CA ARG A 17 -21.16 -3.79 17.12
C ARG A 17 -21.32 -4.85 18.22
N GLY A 18 -20.40 -4.81 19.17
CA GLY A 18 -20.37 -5.76 20.29
C GLY A 18 -19.80 -7.15 19.95
N LYS A 19 -19.40 -7.40 18.70
CA LYS A 19 -18.83 -8.70 18.28
C LYS A 19 -17.32 -8.64 18.12
N LYS A 20 -16.68 -9.79 18.31
CA LYS A 20 -15.29 -10.05 17.89
C LYS A 20 -15.31 -10.81 16.55
N PRO A 21 -14.34 -10.58 15.66
CA PRO A 21 -14.21 -11.39 14.45
C PRO A 21 -14.12 -12.88 14.78
N ASP A 22 -15.05 -13.68 14.27
CA ASP A 22 -14.91 -15.14 14.26
C ASP A 22 -14.11 -15.55 13.04
N ILE A 23 -12.87 -15.93 13.31
CA ILE A 23 -11.87 -16.31 12.30
C ILE A 23 -11.54 -17.80 12.36
N SER A 24 -12.27 -18.59 13.15
CA SER A 24 -12.02 -20.03 13.36
C SER A 24 -11.89 -20.81 12.04
N ASN A 25 -12.75 -20.52 11.08
CA ASN A 25 -12.78 -21.16 9.75
C ASN A 25 -11.90 -20.47 8.69
N SER A 26 -11.03 -19.54 9.06
CA SER A 26 -10.12 -18.86 8.13
C SER A 26 -8.70 -19.41 8.21
N ASN A 27 -7.93 -19.25 7.14
CA ASN A 27 -6.49 -19.53 7.19
C ASN A 27 -5.86 -18.62 8.25
N GLN A 28 -5.40 -19.22 9.35
CA GLN A 28 -4.87 -18.48 10.48
C GLN A 28 -3.61 -17.66 10.15
N GLN A 29 -2.91 -18.02 9.07
CA GLN A 29 -1.73 -17.30 8.56
C GLN A 29 -2.08 -16.10 7.66
N HIS A 30 -3.36 -15.85 7.37
CA HIS A 30 -3.78 -14.73 6.52
C HIS A 30 -4.04 -13.46 7.35
N ASP A 31 -3.16 -12.47 7.23
CA ASP A 31 -3.25 -11.20 7.98
C ASP A 31 -4.55 -10.42 7.71
N GLY A 32 -5.20 -10.63 6.56
CA GLY A 32 -6.46 -9.97 6.19
C GLY A 32 -7.74 -10.63 6.69
N LYS A 33 -7.66 -11.74 7.45
CA LYS A 33 -8.83 -12.55 7.84
C LYS A 33 -9.91 -11.78 8.62
N SER A 34 -9.51 -10.89 9.52
CA SER A 34 -10.45 -10.05 10.28
C SER A 34 -11.14 -9.02 9.38
N GLY A 35 -10.44 -8.50 8.37
CA GLY A 35 -11.02 -7.63 7.35
C GLY A 35 -12.10 -8.36 6.55
N HIS A 36 -11.82 -9.58 6.07
CA HIS A 36 -12.81 -10.40 5.35
C HIS A 36 -14.00 -10.82 6.21
N TRP A 37 -13.82 -11.01 7.51
CA TRP A 37 -14.96 -11.19 8.42
C TRP A 37 -15.83 -9.93 8.44
N LEU A 38 -15.23 -8.75 8.61
CA LEU A 38 -15.93 -7.47 8.67
C LEU A 38 -16.67 -7.17 7.36
N GLU A 39 -16.02 -7.35 6.21
CA GLU A 39 -16.61 -7.19 4.87
C GLU A 39 -17.89 -7.99 4.74
N ARG A 40 -17.86 -9.28 5.14
CA ARG A 40 -19.04 -10.15 5.12
C ARG A 40 -20.15 -9.67 6.04
N GLN A 41 -19.83 -9.23 7.26
CA GLN A 41 -20.84 -8.71 8.20
C GLN A 41 -21.48 -7.39 7.70
N MET A 42 -20.71 -6.59 6.97
CA MET A 42 -21.17 -5.34 6.36
C MET A 42 -21.88 -5.56 5.01
N GLY A 43 -22.00 -6.81 4.54
CA GLY A 43 -22.69 -7.16 3.30
C GLY A 43 -21.92 -6.75 2.04
N ILE A 44 -20.58 -6.71 2.12
CA ILE A 44 -19.71 -6.48 0.97
C ILE A 44 -19.42 -7.84 0.32
N GLU A 45 -19.87 -8.00 -0.93
CA GLU A 45 -19.53 -9.17 -1.73
C GLU A 45 -18.10 -9.05 -2.25
N VAL A 46 -17.35 -10.15 -2.17
CA VAL A 46 -15.99 -10.22 -2.71
C VAL A 46 -16.04 -10.00 -4.21
N ASN A 47 -15.57 -8.84 -4.66
CA ASN A 47 -15.45 -8.50 -6.06
C ASN A 47 -14.08 -7.85 -6.33
N ASN A 48 -13.71 -7.73 -7.60
CA ASN A 48 -12.46 -7.12 -8.05
C ASN A 48 -12.65 -5.66 -8.48
N ARG A 49 -13.71 -4.98 -8.00
CA ARG A 49 -13.99 -3.59 -8.39
C ARG A 49 -12.99 -2.65 -7.75
N THR A 50 -12.67 -1.59 -8.48
CA THR A 50 -11.75 -0.53 -8.03
C THR A 50 -12.47 0.60 -7.29
N GLU A 51 -13.75 0.43 -7.02
CA GLU A 51 -14.66 1.45 -6.47
C GLU A 51 -14.72 1.38 -4.94
N ALA A 52 -15.37 2.38 -4.36
CA ALA A 52 -15.74 2.39 -2.94
C ALA A 52 -16.64 1.19 -2.57
N ASP A 53 -16.48 0.66 -1.35
CA ASP A 53 -17.10 -0.60 -0.94
C ASP A 53 -18.63 -0.52 -0.75
N LEU A 54 -19.14 0.52 -0.07
CA LEU A 54 -20.56 0.65 0.24
C LEU A 54 -21.07 2.07 -0.01
N PHE A 55 -22.05 2.21 -0.90
CA PHE A 55 -22.78 3.48 -1.14
C PHE A 55 -21.85 4.69 -1.40
N GLY A 56 -20.70 4.46 -2.04
CA GLY A 56 -19.71 5.50 -2.30
C GLY A 56 -18.73 5.78 -1.15
N TYR A 57 -18.73 4.98 -0.08
CA TYR A 57 -17.74 5.02 0.98
C TYR A 57 -16.81 3.81 0.94
N GLU A 58 -15.50 4.05 1.00
CA GLU A 58 -14.50 3.01 1.21
C GLU A 58 -14.49 2.56 2.68
N MET A 59 -14.54 1.25 2.91
CA MET A 59 -14.41 0.67 4.25
C MET A 59 -12.95 0.42 4.59
N LYS A 60 -12.56 0.84 5.79
CA LYS A 60 -11.29 0.46 6.43
C LYS A 60 -11.56 -0.30 7.72
N ASN A 61 -10.65 -1.19 8.06
CA ASN A 61 -10.65 -1.85 9.35
C ASN A 61 -9.61 -1.22 10.26
N GLN A 62 -9.82 -1.28 11.57
CA GLN A 62 -8.77 -0.97 12.52
C GLN A 62 -7.60 -1.94 12.33
N THR A 63 -6.39 -1.39 12.34
CA THR A 63 -5.15 -2.17 12.21
C THR A 63 -4.35 -2.08 13.50
N THR A 64 -3.69 -3.19 13.86
CA THR A 64 -2.74 -3.24 14.99
C THR A 64 -1.31 -2.91 14.57
N SER A 65 -1.05 -2.77 13.28
CA SER A 65 0.27 -2.48 12.70
C SER A 65 0.68 -1.00 12.80
N GLY A 66 -0.17 -0.14 13.37
CA GLY A 66 0.04 1.30 13.48
C GLY A 66 -0.14 2.07 12.16
N LYS A 67 -0.54 1.39 11.08
CA LYS A 67 -0.69 1.99 9.74
C LYS A 67 -1.95 1.46 9.04
N THR A 68 -2.59 2.33 8.28
CA THR A 68 -3.78 2.00 7.46
C THR A 68 -3.46 2.25 5.98
N THR A 69 -3.94 1.33 5.13
CA THR A 69 -3.61 1.27 3.69
C THR A 69 -4.67 1.97 2.86
N PHE A 70 -4.25 2.88 1.97
CA PHE A 70 -5.09 3.45 0.93
C PHE A 70 -5.44 2.38 -0.10
N GLY A 71 -4.41 1.74 -0.66
CA GLY A 71 -4.53 0.59 -1.54
C GLY A 71 -3.20 -0.10 -1.81
N ASP A 72 -3.28 -1.28 -2.42
CA ASP A 72 -2.15 -1.98 -3.02
C ASP A 72 -2.15 -1.69 -4.53
N TRP A 73 -1.33 -0.72 -4.93
CA TRP A 73 -1.34 -0.15 -6.28
C TRP A 73 0.02 -0.30 -6.91
N SER A 74 0.15 -1.27 -7.80
CA SER A 74 1.39 -1.53 -8.55
C SER A 74 1.77 -0.35 -9.45
N ALA A 75 3.08 -0.16 -9.61
CA ALA A 75 3.65 0.82 -10.53
C ALA A 75 3.28 0.49 -11.98
N ASP A 76 3.13 1.52 -12.80
CA ASP A 76 2.89 1.40 -14.24
C ASP A 76 4.16 0.94 -14.96
N TYR A 77 5.33 1.25 -14.41
CA TYR A 77 6.62 0.76 -14.86
C TYR A 77 7.40 0.12 -13.72
N TYR A 78 8.08 -0.98 -14.03
CA TYR A 78 9.12 -1.60 -13.21
C TYR A 78 10.31 -1.93 -14.10
N ILE A 79 11.52 -1.61 -13.66
CA ILE A 79 12.75 -1.86 -14.42
C ILE A 79 12.94 -3.34 -14.77
N PHE A 80 12.48 -4.28 -13.93
CA PHE A 80 12.56 -5.71 -14.20
C PHE A 80 11.66 -6.19 -15.35
N LYS A 81 10.80 -5.32 -15.88
CA LYS A 81 10.01 -5.56 -17.10
C LYS A 81 10.65 -4.94 -18.34
N ASP A 82 11.74 -4.19 -18.17
CA ASP A 82 12.43 -3.48 -19.25
C ASP A 82 13.54 -4.37 -19.83
N SER A 83 13.39 -4.73 -21.11
CA SER A 83 14.31 -5.63 -21.81
C SER A 83 15.69 -5.04 -22.04
N LYS A 84 15.86 -3.71 -21.90
CA LYS A 84 17.18 -3.06 -21.91
C LYS A 84 18.05 -3.53 -20.74
N TYR A 85 17.41 -3.83 -19.61
CA TYR A 85 18.07 -4.08 -18.35
C TYR A 85 17.97 -5.54 -17.91
N PHE A 86 16.84 -6.19 -18.20
CA PHE A 86 16.56 -7.58 -17.83
C PHE A 86 16.10 -8.36 -19.05
N THR A 87 16.91 -9.32 -19.50
CA THR A 87 16.73 -9.99 -20.80
C THR A 87 15.99 -11.33 -20.75
N SER A 88 15.79 -11.90 -19.56
CA SER A 88 15.06 -13.18 -19.47
C SER A 88 13.61 -12.99 -19.89
N ARG A 89 13.10 -13.96 -20.65
CA ARG A 89 11.70 -13.99 -21.11
C ARG A 89 10.71 -14.29 -19.98
N ILE A 90 11.20 -14.76 -18.84
CA ILE A 90 10.39 -15.07 -17.66
C ILE A 90 10.44 -13.89 -16.70
N ILE A 91 9.33 -13.16 -16.58
CA ILE A 91 9.23 -11.97 -15.72
C ILE A 91 9.54 -12.29 -14.25
N GLY A 92 9.14 -13.47 -13.76
CA GLY A 92 9.46 -13.93 -12.40
C GLY A 92 10.97 -13.97 -12.14
N VAL A 93 11.75 -14.50 -13.10
CA VAL A 93 13.22 -14.53 -13.01
C VAL A 93 13.80 -13.12 -12.98
N ASN A 94 13.32 -12.22 -13.84
CA ASN A 94 13.78 -10.83 -13.84
C ASN A 94 13.47 -10.13 -12.52
N ARG A 95 12.29 -10.38 -11.95
CA ARG A 95 11.88 -9.82 -10.66
C ARG A 95 12.74 -10.36 -9.51
N ASP A 96 13.06 -11.65 -9.53
CA ASP A 96 13.93 -12.25 -8.53
C ASP A 96 15.36 -11.68 -8.61
N ASN A 97 15.89 -11.49 -9.82
CA ASN A 97 17.16 -10.81 -10.04
C ASN A 97 17.11 -9.35 -9.57
N PHE A 98 16.01 -8.64 -9.81
CA PHE A 98 15.82 -7.28 -9.30
C PHE A 98 15.94 -7.22 -7.78
N MET A 99 15.36 -8.18 -7.05
CA MET A 99 15.48 -8.21 -5.58
C MET A 99 16.87 -8.62 -5.09
N GLN A 100 17.62 -9.38 -5.87
CA GLN A 100 19.04 -9.64 -5.56
C GLN A 100 19.89 -8.37 -5.74
N ILE A 101 19.61 -7.59 -6.79
CA ILE A 101 20.38 -6.38 -7.14
C ILE A 101 20.01 -5.19 -6.24
N PHE A 102 18.71 -4.92 -6.09
CA PHE A 102 18.16 -3.72 -5.43
C PHE A 102 17.38 -4.01 -4.15
N GLY A 103 17.31 -5.28 -3.72
CA GLY A 103 16.66 -5.67 -2.46
C GLY A 103 17.66 -6.05 -1.37
N THR A 104 17.18 -6.82 -0.39
CA THR A 104 17.99 -7.34 0.71
C THR A 104 17.67 -8.81 0.97
N TYR A 105 18.68 -9.59 1.30
CA TYR A 105 18.48 -10.96 1.77
C TYR A 105 17.88 -10.96 3.19
N LYS A 106 16.89 -11.83 3.42
CA LYS A 106 16.24 -12.04 4.72
C LYS A 106 16.59 -13.44 5.22
N PRO A 107 17.59 -13.60 6.12
CA PRO A 107 18.06 -14.91 6.57
C PRO A 107 16.96 -15.76 7.21
N ASP A 108 16.04 -15.12 7.95
CA ASP A 108 14.93 -15.80 8.62
C ASP A 108 13.87 -16.38 7.66
N LYS A 109 13.87 -15.94 6.40
CA LYS A 109 12.95 -16.38 5.35
C LYS A 109 13.66 -17.05 4.17
N ASP A 110 14.99 -17.15 4.23
CA ASP A 110 15.87 -17.65 3.17
C ASP A 110 15.51 -17.13 1.78
N ARG A 111 15.36 -15.80 1.65
CA ARG A 111 14.97 -15.17 0.38
C ARG A 111 15.34 -13.70 0.32
N TYR A 112 15.46 -13.16 -0.89
CA TYR A 112 15.56 -11.72 -1.11
C TYR A 112 14.19 -11.04 -1.13
N SER A 113 14.15 -9.80 -0.67
CA SER A 113 12.97 -8.95 -0.74
C SER A 113 13.34 -7.48 -0.99
N TRP A 114 12.50 -6.79 -1.74
CA TRP A 114 12.51 -5.34 -1.81
C TRP A 114 11.52 -4.81 -0.77
N SER A 115 11.90 -4.92 0.50
CA SER A 115 11.05 -4.57 1.64
C SER A 115 11.87 -4.12 2.85
N GLY A 116 11.26 -3.33 3.74
CA GLY A 116 11.93 -2.78 4.92
C GLY A 116 12.85 -1.61 4.58
N GLU A 117 14.09 -1.63 5.05
CA GLU A 117 15.02 -0.49 4.95
C GLU A 117 15.45 -0.11 3.52
N VAL A 118 15.33 -1.05 2.58
CA VAL A 118 15.68 -0.84 1.17
C VAL A 118 14.56 -0.15 0.38
N VAL A 119 13.34 -0.12 0.93
CA VAL A 119 12.21 0.55 0.27
C VAL A 119 12.50 2.05 0.18
N PRO A 120 12.40 2.65 -1.01
CA PRO A 120 12.63 4.08 -1.20
C PRO A 120 11.62 4.91 -0.41
N LYS A 121 12.08 6.05 0.10
CA LYS A 121 11.25 7.01 0.85
C LYS A 121 11.35 8.40 0.24
N ILE A 122 10.29 9.18 0.43
CA ILE A 122 10.23 10.59 0.03
C ILE A 122 11.24 11.38 0.87
N LYS A 123 11.95 12.33 0.23
CA LYS A 123 12.93 13.25 0.85
C LYS A 123 14.14 12.58 1.50
N LYS A 124 14.33 11.27 1.31
CA LYS A 124 15.41 10.53 1.96
C LYS A 124 15.93 9.41 1.08
N ILE A 125 17.20 9.55 0.73
CA ILE A 125 18.00 8.49 0.11
C ILE A 125 18.38 7.50 1.21
N ASN A 126 18.05 6.23 1.02
CA ASN A 126 18.44 5.18 1.94
C ASN A 126 19.88 4.73 1.69
N ARG A 127 20.41 3.87 2.56
CA ARG A 127 21.80 3.37 2.45
C ARG A 127 22.07 2.50 1.21
N TYR A 128 21.02 2.16 0.46
CA TYR A 128 21.07 1.40 -0.79
C TYR A 128 20.98 2.32 -2.01
N GLY A 129 21.13 3.64 -1.83
CA GLY A 129 21.10 4.61 -2.91
C GLY A 129 19.71 4.85 -3.50
N GLN A 130 18.63 4.42 -2.82
CA GLN A 130 17.27 4.52 -3.35
C GLN A 130 16.46 5.62 -2.64
N GLU A 131 15.66 6.34 -3.42
CA GLU A 131 14.70 7.33 -2.94
C GLU A 131 13.41 7.32 -3.75
N LEU A 132 12.38 7.92 -3.17
CA LEU A 132 11.11 8.19 -3.85
C LEU A 132 11.03 9.69 -4.10
N ILE A 133 10.63 10.06 -5.32
CA ILE A 133 10.40 11.47 -5.70
C ILE A 133 9.01 11.62 -6.29
N VAL A 134 8.43 12.80 -6.14
CA VAL A 134 7.25 13.24 -6.90
C VAL A 134 7.74 14.29 -7.90
N ASP A 135 7.57 14.03 -9.19
CA ASP A 135 8.03 14.95 -10.23
C ASP A 135 7.02 16.07 -10.51
N GLU A 136 7.36 16.96 -11.44
CA GLU A 136 6.49 18.07 -11.88
C GLU A 136 5.16 17.61 -12.50
N ASN A 137 5.11 16.40 -13.06
CA ASN A 137 3.90 15.79 -13.61
C ASN A 137 3.07 15.06 -12.55
N LYS A 138 3.49 15.15 -11.28
CA LYS A 138 2.93 14.42 -10.14
C LYS A 138 3.05 12.90 -10.28
N ASP A 139 3.98 12.43 -11.11
CA ASP A 139 4.35 11.02 -11.14
C ASP A 139 5.20 10.72 -9.92
N ILE A 140 5.00 9.53 -9.34
CA ILE A 140 5.82 9.06 -8.23
C ILE A 140 6.87 8.11 -8.79
N ILE A 141 8.14 8.36 -8.51
CA ILE A 141 9.26 7.64 -9.11
C ILE A 141 10.18 7.10 -8.02
N ALA A 142 10.40 5.79 -8.03
CA ALA A 142 11.48 5.18 -7.28
C ALA A 142 12.75 5.24 -8.13
N VAL A 143 13.77 5.94 -7.64
CA VAL A 143 15.05 6.11 -8.33
C VAL A 143 16.20 5.53 -7.51
N TYR A 144 17.26 5.15 -8.22
CA TYR A 144 18.50 4.61 -7.68
C TYR A 144 19.70 5.44 -8.13
N SER A 145 20.64 5.67 -7.22
CA SER A 145 21.93 6.32 -7.48
C SER A 145 23.08 5.43 -7.07
N PHE A 146 23.90 5.00 -8.04
CA PHE A 146 25.07 4.18 -7.79
C PHE A 146 26.09 4.88 -6.88
N GLU A 147 26.30 6.18 -7.04
CA GLU A 147 27.23 6.94 -6.19
C GLU A 147 26.77 6.98 -4.73
N LYS A 148 25.45 7.06 -4.50
CA LYS A 148 24.86 7.16 -3.16
C LYS A 148 24.53 5.81 -2.52
N ASP A 149 24.70 4.70 -3.24
CA ASP A 149 24.66 3.36 -2.64
C ASP A 149 25.88 3.17 -1.72
N LEU A 150 25.63 2.83 -0.46
CA LEU A 150 26.65 2.69 0.58
C LEU A 150 27.06 1.23 0.83
N ARG A 151 26.53 0.27 0.05
CA ARG A 151 26.99 -1.13 0.11
C ARG A 151 28.46 -1.20 -0.35
N LYS A 152 29.27 -1.93 0.42
CA LYS A 152 30.72 -2.07 0.15
C LYS A 152 30.99 -2.85 -1.14
N ASP A 153 30.11 -3.78 -1.47
CA ASP A 153 30.11 -4.70 -2.59
C ASP A 153 29.18 -4.24 -3.74
N LYS A 154 28.75 -2.97 -3.75
CA LYS A 154 27.82 -2.46 -4.79
C LYS A 154 28.34 -2.65 -6.22
N ALA A 155 29.65 -2.57 -6.43
CA ALA A 155 30.25 -2.72 -7.75
C ALA A 155 30.15 -4.16 -8.29
N ASP A 156 30.07 -5.14 -7.39
CA ASP A 156 29.90 -6.57 -7.73
C ASP A 156 28.42 -6.94 -7.86
N ILE A 157 27.55 -6.35 -7.04
CA ILE A 157 26.11 -6.62 -7.04
C ILE A 157 25.40 -5.94 -8.23
N ILE A 158 25.75 -4.69 -8.52
CA ILE A 158 25.05 -3.87 -9.52
C ILE A 158 25.67 -4.12 -10.90
N PRO A 159 24.89 -4.60 -11.89
CA PRO A 159 25.39 -4.78 -13.26
C PRO A 159 25.95 -3.48 -13.85
N VAL A 160 27.04 -3.57 -14.64
CA VAL A 160 27.75 -2.40 -15.21
C VAL A 160 26.81 -1.44 -15.94
N ASN A 161 25.84 -1.94 -16.70
CA ASN A 161 24.85 -1.13 -17.42
C ASN A 161 23.80 -0.44 -16.52
N MET A 162 23.82 -0.71 -15.20
CA MET A 162 22.98 -0.13 -14.16
C MET A 162 23.81 0.65 -13.11
N GLN A 163 25.13 0.72 -13.24
CA GLN A 163 26.01 1.53 -12.38
C GLN A 163 25.95 3.01 -12.77
N ILE A 164 24.75 3.59 -12.70
CA ILE A 164 24.47 4.98 -13.08
C ILE A 164 23.69 5.67 -11.96
N ASN A 165 23.62 7.00 -12.05
CA ASN A 165 22.73 7.80 -11.23
C ASN A 165 21.35 7.95 -11.88
N ASP A 166 20.35 8.26 -11.07
CA ASP A 166 18.96 8.53 -11.48
C ASP A 166 18.31 7.37 -12.26
N LEU A 167 18.71 6.13 -11.97
CA LEU A 167 18.13 4.94 -12.58
C LEU A 167 16.72 4.72 -12.03
N ILE A 168 15.72 4.72 -12.91
CA ILE A 168 14.33 4.49 -12.53
C ILE A 168 14.10 3.02 -12.25
N LEU A 169 13.73 2.69 -11.00
CA LEU A 169 13.37 1.33 -10.59
C LEU A 169 11.87 1.06 -10.77
N ALA A 170 11.03 2.04 -10.45
CA ALA A 170 9.58 1.97 -10.62
C ALA A 170 8.97 3.36 -10.84
N ARG A 171 7.85 3.42 -11.56
CA ARG A 171 7.10 4.68 -11.78
C ARG A 171 5.59 4.45 -11.69
N TRP A 172 4.93 5.28 -10.89
CA TRP A 172 3.48 5.40 -10.80
C TRP A 172 3.07 6.70 -11.49
N LYS A 173 2.32 6.59 -12.58
CA LYS A 173 1.84 7.75 -13.34
C LYS A 173 0.71 8.44 -12.58
N SER A 174 0.71 9.76 -12.57
CA SER A 174 -0.31 10.60 -11.92
C SER A 174 -1.72 10.21 -12.36
N ASN A 175 -1.95 9.99 -13.66
CA ASN A 175 -3.25 9.59 -14.19
C ASN A 175 -3.71 8.20 -13.70
N SER A 176 -2.80 7.26 -13.50
CA SER A 176 -3.05 5.91 -13.00
C SER A 176 -3.42 5.96 -11.52
N MET A 177 -2.66 6.74 -10.75
CA MET A 177 -2.89 6.94 -9.32
C MET A 177 -4.18 7.71 -9.06
N LYS A 178 -4.46 8.76 -9.84
CA LYS A 178 -5.70 9.54 -9.76
C LYS A 178 -6.92 8.65 -9.87
N LYS A 179 -6.99 7.80 -10.90
CA LYS A 179 -8.10 6.85 -11.09
C LYS A 179 -8.27 5.93 -9.87
N LYS A 180 -7.18 5.39 -9.33
CA LYS A 180 -7.22 4.44 -8.20
C LYS A 180 -7.63 5.09 -6.88
N VAL A 181 -7.11 6.29 -6.59
CA VAL A 181 -7.45 7.05 -5.38
C VAL A 181 -8.89 7.50 -5.46
N GLU A 182 -9.29 8.16 -6.55
CA GLU A 182 -10.60 8.80 -6.61
C GLU A 182 -11.75 7.82 -6.75
N ALA A 183 -11.54 6.68 -7.44
CA ALA A 183 -12.55 5.63 -7.50
C ALA A 183 -12.90 5.06 -6.12
N LYS A 184 -11.93 5.01 -5.19
CA LYS A 184 -12.14 4.52 -3.83
C LYS A 184 -12.63 5.60 -2.87
N PHE A 185 -12.00 6.77 -2.89
CA PHE A 185 -12.15 7.72 -1.78
C PHE A 185 -12.85 9.02 -2.15
N ASN A 186 -13.04 9.35 -3.43
CA ASN A 186 -13.51 10.68 -3.84
C ASN A 186 -15.02 10.77 -4.09
N ASN A 187 -15.79 9.73 -3.76
CA ASN A 187 -17.24 9.77 -3.90
C ASN A 187 -17.90 10.39 -2.65
N LYS A 188 -18.11 9.60 -1.59
CA LYS A 188 -18.70 10.08 -0.33
C LYS A 188 -17.72 10.09 0.84
N GLY A 189 -16.54 9.47 0.66
CA GLY A 189 -15.48 9.42 1.65
C GLY A 189 -15.13 8.00 2.04
N TRP A 190 -14.84 7.81 3.32
CA TRP A 190 -14.47 6.51 3.87
C TRP A 190 -15.02 6.36 5.27
N PHE A 191 -15.07 5.12 5.74
CA PHE A 191 -15.41 4.81 7.12
C PHE A 191 -14.50 3.75 7.70
N LYS A 192 -14.38 3.72 9.02
CA LYS A 192 -13.54 2.79 9.76
C LYS A 192 -14.30 2.22 10.94
N CYS A 193 -14.30 0.90 11.07
CA CYS A 193 -14.86 0.20 12.22
C CYS A 193 -13.78 0.02 13.29
N LEU A 194 -14.02 0.54 14.49
CA LEU A 194 -13.08 0.51 15.60
C LEU A 194 -13.32 -0.67 16.53
N GLN A 195 -12.22 -1.22 17.04
CA GLN A 195 -12.18 -2.23 18.07
C GLN A 195 -11.58 -1.68 19.35
N ASN A 196 -12.12 -2.13 20.49
CA ASN A 196 -11.48 -1.93 21.78
C ASN A 196 -10.28 -2.88 21.98
N ASN A 197 -9.59 -2.75 23.13
CA ASN A 197 -8.42 -3.57 23.47
C ASN A 197 -8.70 -5.08 23.57
N LEU A 198 -9.98 -5.49 23.62
CA LEU A 198 -10.40 -6.88 23.62
C LEU A 198 -10.69 -7.41 22.20
N GLY A 199 -10.55 -6.58 21.17
CA GLY A 199 -10.89 -6.93 19.78
C GLY A 199 -12.39 -6.89 19.48
N VAL A 200 -13.19 -6.27 20.35
CA VAL A 200 -14.64 -6.11 20.15
C VAL A 200 -14.90 -4.82 19.38
N TYR A 201 -15.71 -4.86 18.34
CA TYR A 201 -16.11 -3.66 17.62
C TYR A 201 -17.04 -2.78 18.47
N THR A 202 -16.67 -1.51 18.67
CA THR A 202 -17.40 -0.60 19.58
C THR A 202 -17.93 0.64 18.89
N ALA A 203 -17.27 1.12 17.84
CA ALA A 203 -17.65 2.34 17.15
C ALA A 203 -17.39 2.27 15.65
N ILE A 204 -18.04 3.14 14.89
CA ILE A 204 -17.80 3.39 13.47
C ILE A 204 -17.53 4.87 13.25
N GLN A 205 -16.54 5.18 12.43
CA GLN A 205 -16.07 6.53 12.19
C GLN A 205 -16.09 6.86 10.71
N PHE A 206 -16.34 8.12 10.36
CA PHE A 206 -16.38 8.58 8.97
C PHE A 206 -15.38 9.71 8.75
N GLY A 207 -14.78 9.71 7.55
CA GLY A 207 -13.92 10.77 7.05
C GLY A 207 -14.40 11.33 5.72
N LYS A 208 -13.90 12.53 5.37
CA LYS A 208 -14.23 13.23 4.13
C LYS A 208 -13.71 12.50 2.88
N PRO A 209 -14.26 12.81 1.69
CA PRO A 209 -13.67 12.44 0.42
C PRO A 209 -12.19 12.86 0.30
N ILE A 210 -11.41 12.03 -0.39
CA ILE A 210 -9.99 12.28 -0.66
C ILE A 210 -9.80 12.34 -2.18
N THR A 211 -9.35 13.49 -2.68
CA THR A 211 -9.02 13.70 -4.09
C THR A 211 -7.61 13.20 -4.38
N PHE A 212 -7.26 13.05 -5.67
CA PHE A 212 -5.87 12.78 -6.03
C PHE A 212 -4.94 13.90 -5.58
N GLU A 213 -5.36 15.15 -5.72
CA GLU A 213 -4.54 16.32 -5.41
C GLU A 213 -4.19 16.39 -3.92
N SER A 214 -5.15 16.18 -3.01
CA SER A 214 -4.80 16.15 -1.58
C SER A 214 -3.96 14.92 -1.21
N TRP A 215 -4.20 13.79 -1.88
CA TRP A 215 -3.44 12.57 -1.63
C TRP A 215 -1.97 12.66 -2.09
N ILE A 216 -1.71 13.21 -3.27
CA ILE A 216 -0.34 13.32 -3.81
C ILE A 216 0.49 14.36 -3.05
N ASP A 217 -0.13 15.42 -2.55
CA ASP A 217 0.55 16.40 -1.68
C ASP A 217 1.05 15.71 -0.40
N LEU A 218 0.23 14.85 0.20
CA LEU A 218 0.63 14.05 1.37
C LEU A 218 1.73 13.03 1.05
N VAL A 219 1.78 12.50 -0.17
CA VAL A 219 2.91 11.67 -0.63
C VAL A 219 4.18 12.53 -0.73
N ALA A 220 4.12 13.68 -1.39
CA ALA A 220 5.24 14.60 -1.51
C ALA A 220 5.75 15.09 -0.13
N GLU A 221 4.88 15.14 0.87
CA GLU A 221 5.24 15.47 2.25
C GLU A 221 5.93 14.31 2.98
N GLY A 222 5.64 13.07 2.59
CA GLY A 222 6.08 11.84 3.25
C GLY A 222 5.10 11.31 4.31
N VAL A 223 3.90 11.91 4.40
CA VAL A 223 2.81 11.46 5.30
C VAL A 223 2.19 10.18 4.76
N VAL A 224 1.89 10.15 3.46
CA VAL A 224 1.56 8.92 2.74
C VAL A 224 2.86 8.34 2.19
N PHE A 225 3.17 7.11 2.56
CA PHE A 225 4.41 6.45 2.20
C PHE A 225 4.17 5.15 1.44
N PHE A 226 5.15 4.82 0.60
CA PHE A 226 5.24 3.55 -0.11
C PHE A 226 5.84 2.48 0.81
N ASP A 227 5.19 1.32 0.86
CA ASP A 227 5.61 0.15 1.60
C ASP A 227 5.55 -1.06 0.67
N SER A 228 6.71 -1.54 0.25
CA SER A 228 6.79 -2.71 -0.62
C SER A 228 6.86 -4.01 0.19
N GLY A 229 5.96 -4.94 -0.13
CA GLY A 229 5.99 -6.31 0.34
C GLY A 229 6.57 -7.29 -0.69
N MET A 230 7.37 -6.81 -1.65
CA MET A 230 7.89 -7.62 -2.75
C MET A 230 8.95 -8.62 -2.25
N TYR A 231 8.80 -9.92 -2.54
CA TYR A 231 9.76 -10.97 -2.19
C TYR A 231 9.84 -12.09 -3.24
N GLN A 232 10.95 -12.85 -3.23
CA GLN A 232 11.20 -13.94 -4.19
C GLN A 232 10.19 -15.08 -4.13
N GLY A 233 9.87 -15.66 -5.28
CA GLY A 233 8.92 -16.77 -5.39
C GLY A 233 7.44 -16.38 -5.31
N ASN A 234 7.11 -15.09 -5.23
CA ASN A 234 5.73 -14.59 -5.32
C ASN A 234 5.61 -13.51 -6.39
N ASN A 235 4.68 -13.63 -7.33
CA ASN A 235 4.56 -12.70 -8.45
C ASN A 235 3.85 -11.37 -8.12
N ARG A 236 3.29 -11.21 -6.91
CA ARG A 236 2.61 -9.99 -6.49
C ARG A 236 3.64 -8.90 -6.13
N PRO A 237 3.49 -7.68 -6.65
CA PRO A 237 4.38 -6.57 -6.30
C PRO A 237 4.22 -6.09 -4.86
N TYR A 238 3.01 -6.21 -4.28
CA TYR A 238 2.66 -5.71 -2.95
C TYR A 238 3.09 -4.25 -2.76
N SER A 239 2.46 -3.36 -3.52
CA SER A 239 2.81 -1.95 -3.62
C SER A 239 1.88 -1.11 -2.76
N GLN A 240 2.08 -1.15 -1.45
CA GLN A 240 1.13 -0.62 -0.50
C GLN A 240 1.37 0.86 -0.27
N TRP A 241 0.33 1.66 -0.44
CA TRP A 241 0.34 3.09 -0.10
C TRP A 241 -0.36 3.29 1.23
N ARG A 242 0.35 3.84 2.21
CA ARG A 242 -0.06 3.79 3.61
C ARG A 242 0.19 5.12 4.31
N ALA A 243 -0.55 5.35 5.39
CA ALA A 243 -0.24 6.38 6.37
C ALA A 243 -0.39 5.82 7.78
N LEU A 244 0.22 6.48 8.76
CA LEU A 244 0.09 6.13 10.17
C LEU A 244 -1.36 6.27 10.65
N ASN A 245 -1.77 5.47 11.62
CA ASN A 245 -3.14 5.51 12.14
C ASN A 245 -3.48 6.88 12.72
N ASP A 246 -2.55 7.56 13.39
CA ASP A 246 -2.77 8.92 13.92
C ASP A 246 -3.16 9.91 12.82
N PHE A 247 -2.59 9.78 11.62
CA PHE A 247 -2.99 10.59 10.47
C PHE A 247 -4.42 10.28 10.04
N TRP A 248 -4.77 8.99 9.89
CA TRP A 248 -6.14 8.59 9.57
C TRP A 248 -7.14 9.06 10.62
N ASP A 249 -6.75 9.01 11.89
CA ASP A 249 -7.61 9.42 12.98
C ASP A 249 -7.81 10.95 12.99
N SER A 250 -6.81 11.73 12.56
CA SER A 250 -6.94 13.18 12.35
C SER A 250 -7.94 13.58 11.25
N LEU A 251 -8.27 12.66 10.34
CA LEU A 251 -9.20 12.88 9.24
C LEU A 251 -10.67 12.57 9.59
N ILE A 252 -10.94 12.09 10.81
CA ILE A 252 -12.29 11.73 11.26
C ILE A 252 -13.13 12.98 11.48
N ILE A 253 -14.37 12.95 11.01
CA ILE A 253 -15.34 14.04 11.18
C ILE A 253 -16.56 13.64 12.00
N GLU A 254 -16.89 12.35 12.06
CA GLU A 254 -18.08 11.82 12.73
C GLU A 254 -17.75 10.46 13.35
N THR A 255 -18.35 10.16 14.51
CA THR A 255 -18.22 8.87 15.22
C THR A 255 -19.59 8.45 15.76
N TYR A 256 -19.90 7.16 15.63
CA TYR A 256 -21.15 6.53 16.08
C TYR A 256 -20.87 5.24 16.85
#